data_AF-A0A1I2G3W0-F1
#
_entry.id   AF-A0A1I2G3W0-F1
#
_cell.length_a   1.000
_cell.length_b   1.000
_cell.length_c   1.000
_cell.angle_alpha   90.00
_cell.angle_beta   90.00
_cell.angle_gamma   90.00
#
_symmetry.space_group_name_H-M   'P 1'
#
loop_
_entity.id
_entity.type
_entity.pdbx_description
1 polymer ?
#
loop_
_entity_poly.entity_id
_entity_poly.type
_entity_poly.pdbx_seq_one_letter_code
_entity_poly.pdbx_strand_id
1 'polypeptide(L)'
;MTDDEIMQDVETYLNAGASSVYLEAAEIFEGDKARDALIMRLTKNFPKEALVFELPVNIISGITDAIKHKMASKMVAMLGTDVNLANVEHYEIYVLECLRRGLAGDTNHSDGAFRRAGIGV
;
A
#
# COMPACT_ATOMS: atom_id res chain seq x y z
N MET A 1 10.73 -1.64 -15.01
CA MET A 1 9.71 -1.26 -16.01
C MET A 1 9.39 0.21 -15.85
N THR A 2 9.06 0.87 -16.96
CA THR A 2 8.54 2.23 -16.97
C THR A 2 7.13 2.28 -16.38
N ASP A 3 6.69 3.46 -15.95
CA ASP A 3 5.31 3.65 -15.48
C ASP A 3 4.29 3.24 -16.55
N ASP A 4 4.55 3.53 -17.83
CA ASP A 4 3.62 3.22 -18.92
C ASP A 4 3.51 1.72 -19.19
N GLU A 5 4.61 0.97 -19.09
CA GLU A 5 4.59 -0.50 -19.19
C GLU A 5 3.75 -1.12 -18.07
N ILE A 6 3.93 -0.66 -16.82
CA ILE A 6 3.17 -1.17 -15.67
C ILE A 6 1.67 -0.87 -15.84
N MET A 7 1.32 0.33 -16.29
CA MET A 7 -0.07 0.71 -16.55
C MET A 7 -0.71 -0.16 -17.64
N GLN A 8 0.04 -0.43 -18.72
CA GLN A 8 -0.42 -1.26 -19.82
C GLN A 8 -0.64 -2.71 -19.38
N ASP A 9 0.25 -3.25 -18.54
CA ASP A 9 0.14 -4.61 -18.02
C ASP A 9 -1.10 -4.76 -17.12
N VAL A 10 -1.33 -3.82 -16.20
CA VAL A 10 -2.53 -3.81 -15.35
C VAL A 10 -3.80 -3.78 -16.19
N GLU A 11 -3.87 -2.90 -17.19
CA GLU A 11 -5.01 -2.84 -18.10
C GLU A 11 -5.21 -4.15 -18.85
N THR A 12 -4.12 -4.74 -19.35
CA THR A 12 -4.14 -6.00 -20.10
C THR A 12 -4.68 -7.15 -19.24
N TYR A 13 -4.22 -7.30 -18.00
CA TYR A 13 -4.65 -8.38 -17.13
C TYR A 13 -6.11 -8.22 -16.68
N LEU A 14 -6.54 -7.00 -16.35
CA LEU A 14 -7.93 -6.75 -15.99
C LEU A 14 -8.87 -7.01 -17.18
N ASN A 15 -8.49 -6.58 -18.38
CA ASN A 15 -9.25 -6.86 -19.61
C ASN A 15 -9.28 -8.36 -19.96
N ALA A 16 -8.25 -9.12 -19.57
CA ALA A 16 -8.23 -10.57 -19.71
C ALA A 16 -9.12 -11.31 -18.69
N GLY A 17 -9.73 -10.59 -17.74
CA GLY A 17 -10.67 -11.13 -16.75
C GLY A 17 -10.05 -11.42 -15.38
N ALA A 18 -8.84 -10.94 -15.10
CA ALA A 18 -8.28 -11.03 -13.75
C ALA A 18 -9.15 -10.22 -12.78
N SER A 19 -9.48 -10.81 -11.62
CA SER A 19 -10.23 -10.10 -10.58
C SER A 19 -9.38 -9.07 -9.84
N SER A 20 -8.07 -9.30 -9.78
CA SER A 20 -7.09 -8.41 -9.15
C SER A 20 -5.71 -8.58 -9.77
N VAL A 21 -4.92 -7.52 -9.74
CA VAL A 21 -3.52 -7.50 -10.17
C VAL A 21 -2.64 -7.18 -8.97
N TYR A 22 -1.61 -8.01 -8.77
CA TYR A 22 -0.59 -7.79 -7.76
C TYR A 22 0.49 -6.91 -8.38
N LEU A 23 0.83 -5.83 -7.67
CA LEU A 23 1.86 -4.88 -8.05
C LEU A 23 3.09 -5.15 -7.21
N GLU A 24 4.19 -5.52 -7.86
CA GLU A 24 5.37 -5.99 -7.16
C GLU A 24 6.01 -4.88 -6.34
N ALA A 25 6.62 -5.25 -5.21
CA ALA A 25 7.30 -4.29 -4.36
C ALA A 25 8.43 -3.54 -5.12
N ALA A 26 9.13 -4.21 -6.04
CA ALA A 26 10.18 -3.59 -6.85
C ALA A 26 9.65 -2.60 -7.91
N GLU A 27 8.37 -2.73 -8.28
CA GLU A 27 7.71 -1.79 -9.19
C GLU A 27 7.20 -0.56 -8.45
N ILE A 28 6.81 -0.71 -7.19
CA ILE A 28 6.15 0.33 -6.40
C ILE A 28 7.11 1.08 -5.49
N PHE A 29 8.22 0.45 -5.09
CA PHE A 29 9.20 1.01 -4.16
C PHE A 29 10.62 1.00 -4.73
N GLU A 30 11.33 2.11 -4.51
CA GLU A 30 12.75 2.26 -4.78
C GLU A 30 13.48 2.44 -3.45
N GLY A 31 13.99 1.34 -2.89
CA GLY A 31 14.57 1.33 -1.55
C GLY A 31 13.52 1.61 -0.48
N ASP A 32 13.65 2.71 0.26
CA ASP A 32 12.70 3.13 1.31
C ASP A 32 11.63 4.14 0.82
N LYS A 33 11.57 4.39 -0.49
CA LYS A 33 10.69 5.39 -1.11
C LYS A 33 9.63 4.72 -1.97
N ALA A 34 8.38 5.14 -1.79
CA ALA A 34 7.29 4.79 -2.69
C ALA A 34 7.30 5.68 -3.94
N ARG A 35 6.95 5.11 -5.10
CA ARG A 35 6.74 5.83 -6.36
C ARG A 35 5.36 6.46 -6.37
N ASP A 36 5.18 7.51 -5.56
CA ASP A 36 3.87 8.13 -5.28
C ASP A 36 3.11 8.52 -6.55
N ALA A 37 3.79 9.04 -7.57
CA ALA A 37 3.16 9.43 -8.83
C ALA A 37 2.54 8.23 -9.59
N LEU A 38 3.25 7.10 -9.64
CA LEU A 38 2.76 5.87 -10.24
C LEU A 38 1.57 5.30 -9.45
N ILE A 39 1.67 5.25 -8.13
CA ILE A 39 0.61 4.74 -7.26
C ILE A 39 -0.69 5.57 -7.42
N MET A 40 -0.56 6.90 -7.46
CA MET A 40 -1.70 7.80 -7.69
C MET A 40 -2.28 7.63 -9.10
N ARG A 41 -1.43 7.38 -10.11
CA ARG A 41 -1.89 7.09 -11.47
C ARG A 41 -2.66 5.77 -11.53
N LEU A 42 -2.15 4.70 -10.92
CA LEU A 42 -2.81 3.39 -10.87
C LEU A 42 -4.19 3.50 -10.22
N THR A 43 -4.26 4.08 -9.02
CA THR A 43 -5.51 4.20 -8.24
C THR A 43 -6.53 5.18 -8.84
N LYS A 44 -6.11 6.05 -9.76
CA LYS A 44 -7.01 6.93 -10.52
C LYS A 44 -7.63 6.23 -11.74
N ASN A 45 -6.90 5.29 -12.36
CA ASN A 45 -7.31 4.69 -13.63
C ASN A 45 -7.92 3.29 -13.48
N PHE A 46 -7.65 2.61 -12.37
CA PHE A 46 -8.14 1.25 -12.11
C PHE A 46 -8.95 1.17 -10.82
N PRO A 47 -9.93 0.23 -10.72
CA PRO A 47 -10.67 0.01 -9.48
C PRO A 47 -9.72 -0.33 -8.33
N LYS A 48 -9.88 0.35 -7.19
CA LYS A 48 -9.00 0.15 -6.04
C LYS A 48 -9.02 -1.30 -5.53
N GLU A 49 -10.20 -1.92 -5.60
CA GLU A 49 -10.45 -3.29 -5.17
C GLU A 49 -9.70 -4.31 -6.04
N ALA A 50 -9.36 -3.93 -7.28
CA ALA A 50 -8.62 -4.78 -8.21
C ALA A 50 -7.10 -4.59 -8.11
N LEU A 51 -6.60 -3.64 -7.31
CA LEU A 51 -5.17 -3.40 -7.13
C LEU A 51 -4.71 -3.96 -5.79
N VAL A 52 -3.67 -4.78 -5.79
CA VAL A 52 -3.04 -5.33 -4.58
C VAL A 52 -1.57 -4.91 -4.57
N PHE A 53 -1.17 -4.07 -3.62
CA PHE A 53 0.20 -3.58 -3.53
C PHE A 53 1.05 -4.49 -2.64
N GLU A 54 2.12 -5.06 -3.18
CA GLU A 54 3.04 -5.85 -2.40
C GLU A 54 3.96 -4.97 -1.56
N LEU A 55 4.02 -5.24 -0.25
CA LEU A 55 5.08 -4.69 0.59
C LEU A 55 6.41 -5.41 0.31
N PRO A 56 7.56 -4.74 0.45
CA PRO A 56 8.85 -5.42 0.35
C PRO A 56 8.97 -6.56 1.36
N VAL A 57 9.66 -7.63 0.98
CA VAL A 57 9.90 -8.80 1.84
C VAL A 57 11.26 -8.71 2.53
N ASN A 58 11.33 -9.13 3.80
CA ASN A 58 12.52 -9.04 4.65
C ASN A 58 13.71 -9.91 4.17
N ILE A 59 13.46 -10.86 3.26
CA ILE A 59 14.52 -11.65 2.61
C ILE A 59 15.37 -10.83 1.63
N ILE A 60 14.90 -9.64 1.23
CA ILE A 60 15.67 -8.73 0.36
C ILE A 60 16.65 -7.94 1.21
N SER A 61 17.91 -7.93 0.80
CA SER A 61 18.97 -7.19 1.49
C SER A 61 18.61 -5.71 1.64
N GLY A 62 18.74 -5.19 2.86
CA GLY A 62 18.42 -3.79 3.19
C GLY A 62 16.95 -3.51 3.52
N ILE A 63 16.05 -4.48 3.37
CA ILE A 63 14.67 -4.37 3.84
C ILE A 63 14.59 -4.82 5.30
N THR A 64 14.03 -3.96 6.15
CA THR A 64 13.79 -4.23 7.58
C THR A 64 12.31 -4.15 7.91
N ASP A 65 11.89 -4.74 9.03
CA ASP A 65 10.51 -4.63 9.52
C ASP A 65 10.09 -3.17 9.72
N ALA A 66 11.00 -2.31 10.17
CA ALA A 66 10.74 -0.88 10.32
C ALA A 66 10.43 -0.20 8.98
N ILE A 67 11.12 -0.59 7.90
CA ILE A 67 10.84 -0.09 6.55
C ILE A 67 9.47 -0.58 6.09
N LYS A 68 9.17 -1.87 6.30
CA LYS A 68 7.87 -2.46 5.95
C LYS A 68 6.72 -1.77 6.68
N HIS A 69 6.84 -1.55 7.99
CA HIS A 69 5.85 -0.83 8.80
C HIS A 69 5.63 0.59 8.29
N LYS A 70 6.71 1.34 8.04
CA LYS A 70 6.64 2.71 7.50
C LYS A 70 5.92 2.74 6.14
N MET A 71 6.18 1.76 5.28
CA MET A 71 5.50 1.66 3.98
C MET A 71 4.03 1.30 4.13
N ALA A 72 3.68 0.34 4.98
CA ALA A 72 2.29 -0.01 5.26
C ALA A 72 1.51 1.20 5.81
N SER A 73 2.08 1.90 6.79
CA SER A 73 1.52 3.12 7.38
C SER A 73 1.32 4.21 6.31
N LYS A 74 2.31 4.42 5.44
CA LYS A 74 2.19 5.36 4.30
C LYS A 74 1.09 4.97 3.33
N MET A 75 0.99 3.69 2.94
CA MET A 75 -0.01 3.22 1.98
C MET A 75 -1.43 3.38 2.54
N VAL A 76 -1.65 3.03 3.81
CA VAL A 76 -2.93 3.25 4.50
C VAL A 76 -3.25 4.75 4.57
N ALA A 77 -2.27 5.59 4.92
CA ALA A 77 -2.47 7.03 4.99
C ALA A 77 -2.81 7.66 3.63
N MET A 78 -2.16 7.21 2.57
CA MET A 78 -2.29 7.76 1.22
C MET A 78 -3.52 7.26 0.47
N LEU A 79 -3.86 5.97 0.61
CA LEU A 79 -4.87 5.31 -0.22
C LEU A 79 -6.18 5.01 0.51
N GLY A 80 -6.16 5.08 1.84
CA GLY A 80 -7.30 4.81 2.72
C GLY A 80 -7.19 3.46 3.44
N THR A 81 -8.11 3.27 4.39
CA THR A 81 -8.12 2.12 5.31
C THR A 81 -8.40 0.78 4.64
N ASP A 82 -8.89 0.80 3.40
CA ASP A 82 -9.29 -0.40 2.65
C ASP A 82 -8.30 -0.76 1.54
N VAL A 83 -7.10 -0.13 1.51
CA VAL A 83 -6.04 -0.48 0.55
C VAL A 83 -5.68 -1.96 0.64
N ASN A 84 -5.64 -2.68 -0.47
CA ASN A 84 -5.19 -4.07 -0.46
C ASN A 84 -3.66 -4.13 -0.41
N LEU A 85 -3.12 -4.81 0.61
CA LEU A 85 -1.69 -5.00 0.79
C LEU A 85 -1.38 -6.49 0.81
N ALA A 86 -0.37 -6.90 0.06
CA ALA A 86 0.21 -8.23 0.07
C ALA A 86 1.60 -8.23 0.73
N ASN A 87 2.17 -9.40 0.95
CA ASN A 87 3.45 -9.60 1.64
C ASN A 87 3.50 -8.98 3.05
N VAL A 88 2.33 -8.90 3.70
CA VAL A 88 2.22 -8.55 5.12
C VAL A 88 2.78 -9.71 5.94
N GLU A 89 3.71 -9.42 6.84
CA GLU A 89 4.27 -10.45 7.72
C GLU A 89 3.19 -10.98 8.66
N HIS A 90 3.25 -12.27 8.95
CA HIS A 90 2.26 -12.93 9.81
C HIS A 90 2.17 -12.31 11.21
N TYR A 91 3.27 -11.78 11.74
CA TYR A 91 3.31 -11.08 13.04
C TYR A 91 2.86 -9.61 12.97
N GLU A 92 2.76 -9.02 11.78
CA GLU A 92 2.33 -7.63 11.57
C GLU A 92 0.83 -7.49 11.32
N ILE A 93 0.07 -8.58 11.24
CA ILE A 93 -1.37 -8.55 10.92
C ILE A 93 -2.15 -7.63 11.89
N TYR A 94 -1.92 -7.78 13.19
CA TYR A 94 -2.58 -6.93 14.19
C TYR A 94 -2.11 -5.47 14.15
N VAL A 95 -0.82 -5.26 13.86
CA VAL A 95 -0.25 -3.92 13.73
C VAL A 95 -0.85 -3.20 12.52
N LEU A 96 -0.98 -3.89 11.38
CA LEU A 96 -1.63 -3.37 10.20
C LEU A 96 -3.10 -2.99 10.46
N GLU A 97 -3.84 -3.80 11.22
CA GLU A 97 -5.21 -3.45 11.59
C GLU A 97 -5.24 -2.22 12.52
N CYS A 98 -4.29 -2.08 13.46
CA CYS A 98 -4.15 -0.86 14.25
C CYS A 98 -3.87 0.36 13.36
N LEU A 99 -3.05 0.20 12.31
CA LEU A 99 -2.80 1.25 11.32
C LEU A 99 -4.09 1.65 10.60
N ARG A 100 -4.85 0.68 10.06
CA ARG A 100 -6.13 0.92 9.38
C ARG A 100 -7.18 1.57 10.29
N ARG A 101 -7.19 1.22 11.57
CA ARG A 101 -8.13 1.77 12.56
C ARG A 101 -7.74 3.15 13.06
N GLY A 102 -6.52 3.61 12.82
CA GLY A 102 -6.00 4.83 13.42
C GLY A 102 -5.75 4.70 14.93
N LEU A 103 -5.23 3.54 15.37
CA LEU A 103 -4.97 3.20 16.77
C LEU A 103 -3.47 3.15 17.12
N ALA A 104 -2.57 3.47 16.19
CA ALA A 104 -1.13 3.59 16.45
C ALA A 104 -0.69 5.06 16.38
N GLY A 105 0.39 5.40 17.09
CA GLY A 105 0.86 6.79 17.22
C GLY A 105 1.35 7.42 15.91
N ASP A 106 1.65 6.59 14.91
CA ASP A 106 2.09 7.00 13.58
C ASP A 106 0.96 6.96 12.53
N THR A 107 -0.29 6.71 12.95
CA THR A 107 -1.44 6.76 12.05
C THR A 107 -1.80 8.20 11.71
N ASN A 108 -1.94 8.49 10.41
CA ASN A 108 -2.19 9.84 9.94
C ASN A 108 -3.13 9.85 8.73
N HIS A 109 -4.38 9.48 8.95
CA HIS A 109 -5.46 9.59 7.96
C HIS A 109 -6.75 10.11 8.60
N SER A 110 -7.61 10.73 7.79
CA SER A 110 -8.87 11.34 8.25
C SER A 110 -9.80 10.35 8.92
N ASP A 111 -9.75 9.09 8.49
CA ASP A 111 -10.61 8.02 8.99
C ASP A 111 -10.01 7.28 10.19
N GLY A 112 -9.00 7.83 10.86
CA GLY A 112 -8.41 7.23 12.05
C GLY A 112 -9.29 7.38 13.29
N ALA A 113 -9.22 6.43 14.23
CA ALA A 113 -9.98 6.46 15.48
C ALA A 113 -9.70 7.71 16.31
N PHE A 114 -8.44 8.14 16.44
CA PHE A 114 -8.10 9.39 17.14
C PHE A 114 -8.72 10.62 16.48
N ARG A 115 -8.65 10.72 15.13
CA ARG A 115 -9.26 11.81 14.37
C ARG A 115 -10.78 11.83 14.52
N ARG A 116 -11.43 10.67 14.40
CA ARG A 116 -12.88 10.52 14.64
C ARG A 116 -13.29 10.85 16.07
N ALA A 117 -12.39 10.66 17.04
CA ALA A 117 -12.60 11.03 18.44
C ALA A 117 -12.28 12.51 18.75
N GLY A 118 -11.83 13.30 17.77
CA GLY A 118 -11.46 14.71 17.98
C GLY A 118 -10.11 14.93 18.67
N ILE A 119 -9.23 13.92 18.66
CA ILE A 119 -7.90 13.97 19.28
C ILE A 119 -6.86 14.36 18.21
N GLY A 120 -6.11 15.44 18.45
CA GLY A 120 -4.99 15.88 17.60
C GLY A 120 -5.36 16.87 16.49
N VAL A 121 -5.86 18.06 16.87
CA VAL A 121 -5.95 19.25 16.00
C VAL A 121 -4.59 19.94 15.89
#